data_AF-A0A024RWQ5-F1
#
_entry.id   AF-A0A024RWQ5-F1
#
_cell.length_a   1.000
_cell.length_b   1.000
_cell.length_c   1.000
_cell.angle_alpha   90.00
_cell.angle_beta   90.00
_cell.angle_gamma   90.00
#
_symmetry.space_group_name_H-M   'P 1'
#
loop_
_entity.id
_entity.type
_entity.pdbx_description
1 polymer ?
#
loop_
_entity_poly.entity_id
_entity_poly.type
_entity_poly.pdbx_seq_one_letter_code
_entity_poly.pdbx_strand_id
1 'polypeptide(L)'
;LELPSPWRQPWFPDRGLTVFERPVPSGNTESDEAFQKATNWFRECQATHAHCSVGEAPEMPDRVLDIAAEDNASGVRLVHTHGRKARYACLSHRWGTDTSKALKQNINSLCDEVSWDYLSPTYQDSITFLRKFSNWHQQEYGEEIRYIWIDSLCIIQDSKSDWKKHSLKMSDIYSNSSLTLVESHGLHTEKRLFQDSTSRNPSKHVTVRDAQGKDHELHYRHTICHPTFMVADDNVPVWKRAWVFQERLLSHRLLVFGADELSWQCTGHHKCEC
;
A
#
# COMPACT_ATOMS: atom_id res chain seq x y z
N LEU A 1 -7.52 0.56 -64.45
CA LEU A 1 -6.34 0.12 -63.68
C LEU A 1 -6.34 0.91 -62.38
N GLU A 2 -7.17 0.49 -61.42
CA GLU A 2 -7.18 1.07 -60.08
C GLU A 2 -6.15 0.35 -59.24
N LEU A 3 -5.19 1.09 -58.68
CA LEU A 3 -4.19 0.53 -57.78
C LEU A 3 -4.87 0.20 -56.44
N PRO A 4 -4.68 -1.00 -55.88
CA PRO A 4 -5.27 -1.36 -54.60
C PRO A 4 -4.67 -0.49 -53.49
N SER A 5 -5.55 0.09 -52.66
CA SER A 5 -5.18 0.83 -51.45
C SER A 5 -4.26 -0.02 -50.57
N PRO A 6 -3.08 0.50 -50.16
CA PRO A 6 -2.13 -0.23 -49.32
C PRO A 6 -2.67 -0.58 -47.92
N TRP A 7 -3.85 -0.06 -47.56
CA TRP A 7 -4.52 -0.34 -46.28
C TRP A 7 -5.40 -1.61 -46.29
N ARG A 8 -5.54 -2.28 -47.44
CA ARG A 8 -6.24 -3.59 -47.54
C ARG A 8 -5.25 -4.75 -47.60
N GLN A 9 -4.41 -4.89 -46.59
CA GLN A 9 -3.59 -6.09 -46.45
C GLN A 9 -3.99 -6.91 -45.20
N PRO A 10 -4.11 -8.24 -45.31
CA PRO A 10 -4.68 -9.13 -44.30
C PRO A 10 -3.65 -9.55 -43.25
N TRP A 11 -2.93 -8.59 -42.65
CA TRP A 11 -1.90 -8.89 -41.63
C TRP A 11 -2.49 -9.19 -40.25
N PHE A 12 -3.79 -8.98 -40.07
CA PHE A 12 -4.53 -9.52 -38.94
C PHE A 12 -5.19 -10.82 -39.42
N PRO A 13 -4.65 -12.01 -39.09
CA PRO A 13 -5.46 -13.21 -39.19
C PRO A 13 -6.76 -13.00 -38.40
N ASP A 14 -7.84 -13.73 -38.72
CA ASP A 14 -9.17 -13.75 -38.07
C ASP A 14 -9.17 -14.08 -36.56
N ARG A 15 -8.17 -13.63 -35.82
CA ARG A 15 -8.23 -13.41 -34.39
C ARG A 15 -9.05 -12.15 -34.24
N GLY A 16 -10.36 -12.30 -34.01
CA GLY A 16 -11.19 -11.20 -33.53
C GLY A 16 -10.42 -10.41 -32.47
N LEU A 17 -10.54 -9.08 -32.48
CA LEU A 17 -9.92 -8.21 -31.48
C LEU A 17 -10.05 -8.88 -30.11
N THR A 18 -8.94 -9.33 -29.54
CA THR A 18 -8.95 -9.82 -28.16
C THR A 18 -9.17 -8.59 -27.30
N VAL A 19 -10.43 -8.27 -27.06
CA VAL A 19 -10.83 -7.21 -26.13
C VAL A 19 -10.47 -7.73 -24.74
N PHE A 20 -9.38 -7.21 -24.19
CA PHE A 20 -9.10 -7.39 -22.78
C PHE A 20 -9.93 -6.34 -22.05
N GLU A 21 -11.00 -6.76 -21.39
CA GLU A 21 -11.66 -5.93 -20.37
C GLU A 21 -10.69 -5.81 -19.19
N ARG A 22 -9.85 -4.78 -19.24
CA ARG A 22 -8.99 -4.43 -18.12
C ARG A 22 -9.69 -3.40 -17.26
N PRO A 23 -9.74 -3.60 -15.94
CA PRO A 23 -10.31 -2.61 -15.05
C PRO A 23 -9.58 -1.27 -15.19
N VAL A 24 -10.35 -0.19 -15.08
CA VAL A 24 -9.80 1.16 -15.03
C VAL A 24 -9.31 1.40 -13.60
N PRO A 25 -8.03 1.78 -13.41
CA PRO A 25 -7.52 2.22 -12.14
C PRO A 25 -8.32 3.43 -11.68
N SER A 26 -8.55 3.52 -10.38
CA SER A 26 -9.19 4.66 -9.74
C SER A 26 -8.48 5.97 -10.08
N GLY A 27 -7.17 5.92 -10.31
CA GLY A 27 -6.32 7.09 -10.54
C GLY A 27 -6.13 7.95 -9.29
N ASN A 28 -6.80 7.64 -8.18
CA ASN A 28 -6.61 8.26 -6.89
C ASN A 28 -6.67 7.19 -5.80
N THR A 29 -5.54 6.93 -5.14
CA THR A 29 -5.41 5.88 -4.13
C THR A 29 -6.15 6.19 -2.82
N GLU A 30 -6.60 7.43 -2.61
CA GLU A 30 -7.45 7.82 -1.47
C GLU A 30 -8.94 7.52 -1.71
N SER A 31 -9.34 7.35 -2.96
CA SER A 31 -10.74 7.21 -3.38
C SER A 31 -11.46 6.02 -2.72
N ASP A 32 -12.79 6.10 -2.66
CA ASP A 32 -13.62 5.00 -2.18
C ASP A 32 -13.50 3.77 -3.08
N GLU A 33 -13.32 3.95 -4.38
CA GLU A 33 -13.06 2.88 -5.34
C GLU A 33 -11.76 2.14 -5.03
N ALA A 34 -10.67 2.88 -4.76
CA ALA A 34 -9.38 2.31 -4.37
C ALA A 34 -9.50 1.55 -3.04
N PHE A 35 -10.18 2.14 -2.05
CA PHE A 35 -10.45 1.50 -0.78
C PHE A 35 -11.27 0.21 -0.92
N GLN A 36 -12.30 0.21 -1.77
CA GLN A 36 -13.12 -0.96 -2.04
C GLN A 36 -12.30 -2.08 -2.73
N LYS A 37 -11.39 -1.73 -3.64
CA LYS A 37 -10.45 -2.71 -4.23
C LYS A 37 -9.55 -3.33 -3.16
N ALA A 38 -8.94 -2.51 -2.30
CA ALA A 38 -8.07 -2.98 -1.22
C ALA A 38 -8.78 -3.94 -0.26
N THR A 39 -10.00 -3.61 0.18
CA THR A 39 -10.80 -4.47 1.08
C THR A 39 -11.26 -5.76 0.39
N ASN A 40 -11.63 -5.69 -0.90
CA ASN A 40 -11.96 -6.89 -1.68
C ASN A 40 -10.77 -7.83 -1.83
N TRP A 41 -9.57 -7.30 -2.11
CA TRP A 41 -8.34 -8.10 -2.18
C TRP A 41 -7.99 -8.74 -0.84
N PHE A 42 -8.15 -8.01 0.27
CA PHE A 42 -7.98 -8.58 1.60
C PHE A 42 -8.97 -9.72 1.85
N ARG A 43 -10.26 -9.50 1.54
CA ARG A 43 -11.32 -10.49 1.75
C ARG A 43 -11.08 -11.77 0.97
N GLU A 44 -10.76 -11.64 -0.31
CA GLU A 44 -10.42 -12.77 -1.16
C GLU A 44 -9.19 -13.50 -0.62
N CYS A 45 -8.13 -12.77 -0.28
CA CYS A 45 -6.90 -13.34 0.26
C CYS A 45 -7.15 -14.14 1.55
N GLN A 46 -7.94 -13.59 2.47
CA GLN A 46 -8.28 -14.28 3.72
C GLN A 46 -9.14 -15.54 3.48
N ALA A 47 -10.04 -15.50 2.49
CA ALA A 47 -10.98 -16.58 2.20
C ALA A 47 -10.39 -17.73 1.35
N THR A 48 -9.49 -17.42 0.40
CA THR A 48 -9.07 -18.39 -0.62
C THR A 48 -7.60 -18.78 -0.54
N HIS A 49 -6.74 -17.99 0.10
CA HIS A 49 -5.30 -18.27 0.15
C HIS A 49 -4.92 -18.97 1.46
N ALA A 50 -4.76 -20.30 1.42
CA ALA A 50 -4.46 -21.13 2.59
C ALA A 50 -3.22 -20.67 3.40
N HIS A 51 -2.21 -20.09 2.74
CA HIS A 51 -0.99 -19.59 3.39
C HIS A 51 -1.12 -18.17 3.94
N CYS A 52 -2.24 -17.49 3.70
CA CYS A 52 -2.47 -16.11 4.15
C CYS A 52 -3.48 -16.03 5.30
N SER A 53 -4.32 -17.04 5.50
CA SER A 53 -5.25 -17.11 6.63
C SER A 53 -4.47 -17.10 7.94
N VAL A 54 -4.42 -15.94 8.59
CA VAL A 54 -3.67 -15.77 9.84
C VAL A 54 -4.53 -16.36 10.97
N GLY A 55 -3.93 -17.26 11.75
CA GLY A 55 -4.56 -17.94 12.90
C GLY A 55 -4.85 -16.99 14.07
N GLU A 56 -4.42 -17.32 15.28
CA GLU A 56 -4.61 -16.40 16.42
C GLU A 56 -3.92 -15.03 16.21
N ALA A 57 -4.37 -14.03 16.97
CA ALA A 57 -3.71 -12.73 17.01
C ALA A 57 -2.24 -12.90 17.47
N PRO A 58 -1.27 -12.32 16.75
CA PRO A 58 0.14 -12.45 17.08
C PRO A 58 0.50 -11.60 18.30
N GLU A 59 1.63 -11.90 18.93
CA GLU A 59 2.25 -10.97 19.87
C GLU A 59 2.69 -9.71 19.10
N MET A 60 2.31 -8.54 19.63
CA MET A 60 2.68 -7.27 19.01
C MET A 60 4.16 -6.95 19.26
N PRO A 61 4.78 -6.12 18.40
CA PRO A 61 6.11 -5.58 18.65
C PRO A 61 6.17 -4.86 20.01
N ASP A 62 7.37 -4.73 20.61
CA ASP A 62 7.53 -4.12 21.94
C ASP A 62 6.89 -2.73 22.07
N ARG A 63 6.84 -1.99 20.96
CA ARG A 63 6.14 -0.71 20.83
C ARG A 63 5.40 -0.63 19.50
N VAL A 64 4.21 -0.05 19.53
CA VAL A 64 3.37 0.25 18.36
C VAL A 64 2.69 1.60 18.55
N LEU A 65 2.23 2.23 17.48
CA LEU A 65 1.30 3.35 17.59
C LEU A 65 -0.12 2.80 17.71
N ASP A 66 -0.84 3.26 18.73
CA ASP A 66 -2.29 3.15 18.82
C ASP A 66 -2.90 4.34 18.09
N ILE A 67 -3.68 4.08 17.04
CA ILE A 67 -4.24 5.14 16.18
C ILE A 67 -5.70 5.49 16.51
N ALA A 68 -6.25 4.87 17.55
CA ALA A 68 -7.61 5.09 18.03
C ALA A 68 -7.62 5.27 19.56
N ALA A 69 -6.65 6.06 20.07
CA ALA A 69 -6.61 6.39 21.48
C ALA A 69 -7.80 7.31 21.84
N GLU A 70 -8.67 6.89 22.74
CA GLU A 70 -9.88 7.64 23.09
C GLU A 70 -9.61 8.78 24.09
N ASP A 71 -8.44 8.78 24.72
CA ASP A 71 -8.06 9.63 25.84
C ASP A 71 -7.24 10.87 25.46
N ASN A 72 -6.98 11.10 24.16
CA ASN A 72 -6.22 12.27 23.70
C ASN A 72 -6.79 12.91 22.41
N ALA A 73 -6.32 14.12 22.10
CA ALA A 73 -6.93 14.98 21.07
C ALA A 73 -6.68 14.50 19.63
N SER A 74 -5.46 14.05 19.34
CA SER A 74 -5.07 13.48 18.03
C SER A 74 -5.62 12.08 17.79
N GLY A 75 -5.99 11.37 18.86
CA GLY A 75 -6.32 9.96 18.86
C GLY A 75 -5.12 9.05 18.56
N VAL A 76 -3.88 9.54 18.73
CA VAL A 76 -2.65 8.79 18.43
C VAL A 76 -1.71 8.81 19.63
N ARG A 77 -1.18 7.65 20.00
CA ARG A 77 -0.10 7.55 21.00
C ARG A 77 0.82 6.36 20.73
N LEU A 78 2.07 6.46 21.18
CA LEU A 78 2.98 5.33 21.23
C LEU A 78 2.69 4.49 22.47
N VAL A 79 2.52 3.17 22.31
CA VAL A 79 2.24 2.28 23.43
C VAL A 79 3.30 1.21 23.56
N HIS A 80 3.69 0.92 24.79
CA HIS A 80 4.41 -0.31 25.13
C HIS A 80 3.42 -1.47 25.22
N THR A 81 3.69 -2.52 24.45
CA THR A 81 2.72 -3.63 24.32
C THR A 81 2.83 -4.65 25.44
N HIS A 82 4.00 -4.76 26.07
CA HIS A 82 4.27 -5.73 27.14
C HIS A 82 3.86 -7.17 26.78
N GLY A 83 4.05 -7.57 25.51
CA GLY A 83 3.71 -8.90 25.02
C GLY A 83 2.20 -9.12 24.78
N ARG A 84 1.40 -8.05 24.76
CA ARG A 84 -0.01 -8.12 24.36
C ARG A 84 -0.13 -8.65 22.93
N LYS A 85 -1.13 -9.49 22.72
CA LYS A 85 -1.51 -10.00 21.41
C LYS A 85 -2.62 -9.16 20.80
N ALA A 86 -2.45 -8.76 19.55
CA ALA A 86 -3.48 -8.11 18.74
C ALA A 86 -3.07 -8.10 17.27
N ARG A 87 -4.02 -7.89 16.36
CA ARG A 87 -3.71 -7.58 14.97
C ARG A 87 -3.13 -6.18 14.87
N TYR A 88 -2.11 -6.04 14.03
CA TYR A 88 -1.47 -4.77 13.75
C TYR A 88 -1.04 -4.71 12.30
N ALA A 89 -0.83 -3.48 11.83
CA ALA A 89 -0.27 -3.20 10.53
C ALA A 89 1.19 -2.73 10.66
N CYS A 90 1.92 -2.74 9.55
CA CYS A 90 3.21 -2.06 9.44
C CYS A 90 3.17 -1.00 8.34
N LEU A 91 4.06 -0.03 8.42
CA LEU A 91 4.35 0.91 7.33
C LEU A 91 5.76 0.67 6.80
N SER A 92 5.87 0.35 5.52
CA SER A 92 7.12 0.37 4.76
C SER A 92 7.18 1.66 3.94
N HIS A 93 8.17 2.50 4.22
CA HIS A 93 8.31 3.80 3.55
C HIS A 93 9.75 4.28 3.56
N ARG A 94 10.04 5.31 2.76
CA ARG A 94 11.37 5.92 2.74
C ARG A 94 11.46 7.06 3.76
N TRP A 95 12.55 7.07 4.52
CA TRP A 95 12.85 8.18 5.39
C TRP A 95 13.31 9.38 4.58
N GLY A 96 12.88 10.56 4.99
CA GLY A 96 13.31 11.84 4.46
C GLY A 96 13.75 12.79 5.58
N THR A 97 13.95 14.06 5.21
CA THR A 97 14.26 15.15 6.14
C THR A 97 13.19 15.33 7.21
N ASP A 98 11.93 15.14 6.84
CA ASP A 98 10.75 15.49 7.65
C ASP A 98 10.14 14.26 8.35
N THR A 99 10.89 13.15 8.39
CA THR A 99 10.45 11.92 9.06
C THR A 99 10.34 12.16 10.56
N SER A 100 9.14 11.97 11.11
CA SER A 100 8.87 11.94 12.55
C SER A 100 9.62 10.78 13.20
N LYS A 101 10.23 11.01 14.36
CA LYS A 101 11.16 10.04 15.00
C LYS A 101 10.99 9.99 16.51
N ALA A 102 11.02 8.79 17.05
CA ALA A 102 11.21 8.60 18.48
C ALA A 102 12.69 8.80 18.85
N LEU A 103 12.92 9.68 19.81
CA LEU A 103 14.20 10.00 20.42
C LEU A 103 14.08 9.87 21.92
N LYS A 104 15.19 9.65 22.63
CA LYS A 104 15.17 9.57 24.11
C LYS A 104 14.49 10.78 24.76
N GLN A 105 14.64 11.96 24.16
CA GLN A 105 14.09 13.20 24.70
C GLN A 105 12.57 13.35 24.53
N ASN A 106 11.95 12.75 23.51
CA ASN A 106 10.52 12.92 23.22
C ASN A 106 9.70 11.66 23.47
N ILE A 107 10.32 10.53 23.80
CA ILE A 107 9.63 9.24 23.95
C ILE A 107 8.47 9.28 24.94
N ASN A 108 8.64 9.96 26.08
CA ASN A 108 7.59 10.07 27.09
C ASN A 108 6.40 10.87 26.54
N SER A 109 6.66 12.00 25.87
CA SER A 109 5.61 12.81 25.25
C SER A 109 4.87 12.04 24.15
N LEU A 110 5.58 11.23 23.36
CA LEU A 110 4.95 10.38 22.34
C LEU A 110 4.06 9.28 22.96
N CYS A 111 4.37 8.83 24.18
CA CYS A 111 3.52 7.89 24.91
C CYS A 111 2.24 8.53 25.47
N ASP A 112 2.29 9.83 25.79
CA ASP A 112 1.11 10.59 26.19
C ASP A 112 0.24 10.90 24.97
N GLU A 113 0.82 11.54 23.96
CA GLU A 113 0.16 11.90 22.72
C GLU A 113 1.16 12.13 21.59
N VAL A 114 0.87 11.55 20.42
CA VAL A 114 1.57 11.91 19.18
C VAL A 114 0.73 12.96 18.44
N SER A 115 1.08 14.23 18.61
CA SER A 115 0.40 15.33 17.91
C SER A 115 0.29 15.07 16.41
N TRP A 116 -0.89 15.36 15.83
CA TRP A 116 -1.13 15.17 14.41
C TRP A 116 -0.15 15.96 13.54
N ASP A 117 0.20 17.19 13.96
CA ASP A 117 1.13 18.07 13.25
C ASP A 117 2.59 17.61 13.34
N TYR A 118 2.91 16.72 14.30
CA TYR A 118 4.22 16.09 14.39
C TYR A 118 4.39 14.96 13.37
N LEU A 119 3.29 14.34 12.94
CA LEU A 119 3.29 13.23 11.98
C LEU A 119 3.61 13.75 10.58
N SER A 120 4.58 13.11 9.91
CA SER A 120 4.85 13.37 8.50
C SER A 120 3.58 13.08 7.65
N PRO A 121 3.40 13.72 6.48
CA PRO A 121 2.19 13.53 5.69
C PRO A 121 1.94 12.06 5.30
N THR A 122 2.98 11.28 5.00
CA THR A 122 2.86 9.82 4.81
C THR A 122 2.26 9.11 6.02
N TYR A 123 2.60 9.53 7.24
CA TYR A 123 2.07 8.89 8.46
C TYR A 123 0.64 9.29 8.71
N GLN A 124 0.29 10.56 8.48
CA GLN A 124 -1.09 11.04 8.55
C GLN A 124 -1.98 10.25 7.58
N ASP A 125 -1.56 10.09 6.32
CA ASP A 125 -2.30 9.30 5.33
C ASP A 125 -2.40 7.81 5.72
N SER A 126 -1.31 7.22 6.20
CA SER A 126 -1.27 5.82 6.66
C SER A 126 -2.26 5.59 7.80
N ILE A 127 -2.33 6.52 8.75
CA ILE A 127 -3.25 6.47 9.88
C ILE A 127 -4.68 6.69 9.42
N THR A 128 -4.93 7.64 8.52
CA THR A 128 -6.26 7.90 7.94
C THR A 128 -6.78 6.65 7.21
N PHE A 129 -5.97 6.05 6.34
CA PHE A 129 -6.31 4.79 5.68
C PHE A 129 -6.59 3.68 6.69
N LEU A 130 -5.68 3.48 7.65
CA LEU A 130 -5.77 2.38 8.60
C LEU A 130 -6.95 2.54 9.58
N ARG A 131 -7.34 3.76 9.96
CA ARG A 131 -8.58 4.01 10.74
C ARG A 131 -9.80 3.50 9.97
N LYS A 132 -9.92 3.87 8.70
CA LYS A 132 -11.02 3.41 7.82
C LYS A 132 -10.97 1.88 7.63
N PHE A 133 -9.79 1.33 7.40
CA PHE A 133 -9.58 -0.10 7.22
C PHE A 133 -9.87 -0.90 8.50
N SER A 134 -9.48 -0.39 9.67
CA SER A 134 -9.73 -1.02 10.97
C SER A 134 -11.22 -1.10 11.27
N ASN A 135 -11.98 -0.04 10.99
CA ASN A 135 -13.43 -0.03 11.14
C ASN A 135 -14.10 -1.07 10.23
N TRP A 136 -13.69 -1.14 8.96
CA TRP A 136 -14.16 -2.16 8.03
C TRP A 136 -13.81 -3.57 8.51
N HIS A 137 -12.56 -3.80 8.94
CA HIS A 137 -12.09 -5.10 9.40
C HIS A 137 -12.83 -5.56 10.67
N GLN A 138 -13.13 -4.65 11.59
CA GLN A 138 -13.94 -4.93 12.78
C GLN A 138 -15.37 -5.33 12.41
N GLN A 139 -15.96 -4.70 11.39
CA GLN A 139 -17.31 -5.04 10.91
C GLN A 139 -17.36 -6.40 10.22
N GLU A 140 -16.35 -6.74 9.42
CA GLU A 140 -16.34 -7.97 8.61
C GLU A 140 -15.82 -9.19 9.38
N TYR A 141 -14.82 -8.99 10.25
CA TYR A 141 -14.11 -10.08 10.94
C TYR A 141 -14.23 -10.04 12.47
N GLY A 142 -14.87 -9.01 13.03
CA GLY A 142 -15.09 -8.91 14.48
C GLY A 142 -13.86 -8.47 15.29
N GLU A 143 -12.76 -8.10 14.64
CA GLU A 143 -11.54 -7.59 15.29
C GLU A 143 -10.96 -6.35 14.59
N GLU A 144 -10.36 -5.44 15.36
CA GLU A 144 -9.73 -4.21 14.85
C GLU A 144 -8.27 -4.43 14.45
N ILE A 145 -7.78 -3.60 13.52
CA ILE A 145 -6.35 -3.43 13.21
C ILE A 145 -5.97 -1.98 13.55
N ARG A 146 -6.10 -1.65 14.83
CA ARG A 146 -5.90 -0.31 15.40
C ARG A 146 -4.44 0.04 15.72
N TYR A 147 -3.52 -0.89 15.53
CA TYR A 147 -2.12 -0.72 15.86
C TYR A 147 -1.29 -0.67 14.59
N ILE A 148 -0.36 0.26 14.49
CA ILE A 148 0.60 0.32 13.39
C ILE A 148 2.03 0.41 13.91
N TRP A 149 2.91 -0.40 13.34
CA TRP A 149 4.34 -0.32 13.56
C TRP A 149 5.00 0.53 12.48
N ILE A 150 5.69 1.58 12.90
CA ILE A 150 6.48 2.47 12.05
C ILE A 150 7.88 2.54 12.65
N ASP A 151 8.89 2.09 11.92
CA ASP A 151 10.27 1.94 12.41
C ASP A 151 10.83 3.20 13.08
N SER A 152 10.60 4.36 12.47
CA SER A 152 11.06 5.67 12.94
C SER A 152 10.47 6.08 14.30
N LEU A 153 9.23 5.67 14.59
CA LEU A 153 8.49 6.03 15.81
C LEU A 153 8.46 4.91 16.86
N CYS A 154 8.62 3.65 16.44
CA CYS A 154 8.59 2.49 17.34
C CYS A 154 9.98 2.07 17.83
N ILE A 155 11.05 2.62 17.23
CA ILE A 155 12.45 2.43 17.66
C ILE A 155 13.01 3.78 18.11
N ILE A 156 13.77 3.79 19.21
CA ILE A 156 14.44 5.00 19.70
C ILE A 156 15.70 5.22 18.86
N GLN A 157 15.68 6.21 17.97
CA GLN A 157 16.68 6.35 16.89
C GLN A 157 18.07 6.76 17.37
N ASP A 158 18.15 7.42 18.54
CA ASP A 158 19.40 7.81 19.20
C ASP A 158 19.83 6.81 20.29
N SER A 159 19.32 5.57 20.23
CA SER A 159 19.65 4.49 21.15
C SER A 159 20.11 3.22 20.44
N LYS A 160 21.43 2.97 20.44
CA LYS A 160 22.01 1.76 19.81
C LYS A 160 21.50 0.44 20.43
N SER A 161 21.27 0.42 21.74
CA SER A 161 20.77 -0.78 22.43
C SER A 161 19.33 -1.10 22.04
N ASP A 162 18.49 -0.07 21.95
CA ASP A 162 17.09 -0.20 21.56
C ASP A 162 16.98 -0.57 20.07
N TRP A 163 17.76 0.09 19.21
CA TRP A 163 17.88 -0.29 17.80
C TRP A 163 18.26 -1.75 17.63
N LYS A 164 19.28 -2.24 18.36
CA LYS A 164 19.71 -3.65 18.30
C LYS A 164 18.60 -4.61 18.74
N LYS A 165 17.82 -4.24 19.76
CA LYS A 165 16.69 -5.06 20.23
C LYS A 165 15.61 -5.22 19.16
N HIS A 166 15.26 -4.13 18.50
CA HIS A 166 14.20 -4.12 17.49
C HIS A 166 14.65 -4.69 16.14
N SER A 167 15.88 -4.41 15.72
CA SER A 167 16.41 -4.91 14.43
C SER A 167 16.49 -6.43 14.38
N LEU A 168 16.75 -7.09 15.52
CA LEU A 168 16.72 -8.55 15.63
C LEU A 168 15.31 -9.15 15.50
N LYS A 169 14.26 -8.35 15.73
CA LYS A 169 12.85 -8.78 15.65
C LYS A 169 12.15 -8.32 14.38
N MET A 170 12.81 -7.55 13.50
CA MET A 170 12.16 -6.98 12.32
C MET A 170 11.51 -8.03 11.43
N SER A 171 12.14 -9.20 11.30
CA SER A 171 11.55 -10.30 10.54
C SER A 171 10.18 -10.69 11.07
N ASP A 172 10.11 -10.87 12.39
CA ASP A 172 8.92 -11.32 13.09
C ASP A 172 7.85 -10.23 13.10
N ILE A 173 8.25 -8.96 13.16
CA ILE A 173 7.34 -7.81 13.11
C ILE A 173 6.59 -7.78 11.77
N TYR A 174 7.31 -7.86 10.65
CA TYR A 174 6.66 -7.83 9.34
C TYR A 174 5.90 -9.13 9.04
N SER A 175 6.44 -10.30 9.39
CA SER A 175 5.78 -11.58 9.14
C SER A 175 4.50 -11.79 9.93
N ASN A 176 4.40 -11.19 11.11
CA ASN A 176 3.19 -11.27 11.93
C ASN A 176 2.20 -10.13 11.66
N SER A 177 2.54 -9.14 10.82
CA SER A 177 1.61 -8.06 10.48
C SER A 177 0.39 -8.58 9.70
N SER A 178 -0.81 -8.07 10.02
CA SER A 178 -2.02 -8.39 9.25
C SER A 178 -2.01 -7.73 7.88
N LEU A 179 -1.40 -6.55 7.78
CA LEU A 179 -1.31 -5.75 6.58
C LEU A 179 -0.08 -4.85 6.68
N THR A 180 0.72 -4.78 5.62
CA THR A 180 1.78 -3.78 5.52
C THR A 180 1.42 -2.79 4.42
N LEU A 181 1.30 -1.51 4.79
CA LEU A 181 1.14 -0.42 3.84
C LEU A 181 2.52 -0.07 3.29
N VAL A 182 2.62 0.10 1.98
CA VAL A 182 3.89 0.43 1.32
C VAL A 182 3.76 1.71 0.54
N GLU A 183 4.59 2.69 0.88
CA GLU A 183 4.84 3.88 0.08
C GLU A 183 5.91 3.54 -0.97
N SER A 184 5.59 3.64 -2.27
CA SER A 184 6.46 3.12 -3.34
C SER A 184 6.90 4.13 -4.38
N HIS A 185 6.28 5.31 -4.44
CA HIS A 185 6.58 6.33 -5.42
C HIS A 185 7.92 7.04 -5.14
N GLY A 186 8.55 7.57 -6.20
CA GLY A 186 9.85 8.21 -6.10
C GLY A 186 9.79 9.60 -5.44
N LEU A 187 10.96 10.14 -5.07
CA LEU A 187 11.18 11.44 -4.40
C LEU A 187 10.59 12.68 -5.13
N HIS A 188 10.05 12.51 -6.34
CA HIS A 188 9.55 13.59 -7.21
C HIS A 188 8.06 13.90 -7.04
N THR A 189 7.42 13.26 -6.08
CA THR A 189 6.00 13.39 -5.77
C THR A 189 5.86 13.98 -4.37
N GLU A 190 4.72 14.59 -4.07
CA GLU A 190 4.44 15.02 -2.70
C GLU A 190 4.60 13.82 -1.76
N LYS A 191 5.38 13.98 -0.68
CA LYS A 191 5.74 12.94 0.31
C LYS A 191 4.51 12.49 1.12
N ARG A 192 3.52 11.94 0.43
CA ARG A 192 2.22 11.49 0.91
C ARG A 192 2.07 10.01 0.59
N LEU A 193 1.26 9.28 1.36
CA LEU A 193 0.96 7.91 0.98
C LEU A 193 -0.05 7.92 -0.19
N PHE A 194 -1.06 8.77 -0.10
CA PHE A 194 -2.06 8.89 -1.16
C PHE A 194 -1.51 9.64 -2.37
N GLN A 195 -1.88 9.16 -3.56
CA GLN A 195 -1.47 9.71 -4.85
C GLN A 195 -2.68 9.89 -5.76
N ASP A 196 -2.71 11.03 -6.44
CA ASP A 196 -3.64 11.34 -7.51
C ASP A 196 -2.88 11.43 -8.84
N SER A 197 -3.11 10.45 -9.71
CA SER A 197 -2.57 10.37 -11.06
C SER A 197 -3.54 10.87 -12.12
N THR A 198 -4.79 11.22 -11.78
CA THR A 198 -5.81 11.65 -12.74
C THR A 198 -5.38 12.89 -13.53
N SER A 199 -4.65 13.79 -12.87
CA SER A 199 -4.07 14.99 -13.48
C SER A 199 -2.73 14.74 -14.17
N ARG A 200 -1.95 13.74 -13.72
CA ARG A 200 -0.60 13.44 -14.24
C ARG A 200 -0.65 12.60 -15.52
N ASN A 201 -1.49 11.58 -15.53
CA ASN A 201 -1.59 10.57 -16.59
C ASN A 201 -3.06 10.29 -16.94
N PRO A 202 -3.81 11.27 -17.48
CA PRO A 202 -5.23 11.09 -17.75
C PRO A 202 -5.44 9.96 -18.77
N SER A 203 -6.28 9.00 -18.41
CA SER A 203 -6.81 8.03 -19.37
C SER A 203 -7.66 8.78 -20.39
N LYS A 204 -7.52 8.41 -21.66
CA LYS A 204 -8.29 9.00 -22.76
C LYS A 204 -9.11 7.92 -23.42
N HIS A 205 -10.30 8.30 -23.90
CA HIS A 205 -11.16 7.42 -24.66
C HIS A 205 -11.48 8.03 -26.01
N VAL A 206 -11.71 7.16 -27.00
CA VAL A 206 -12.23 7.55 -28.31
C VAL A 206 -13.32 6.56 -28.71
N THR A 207 -14.45 7.09 -29.17
CA THR A 207 -15.51 6.27 -29.75
C THR A 207 -15.16 5.95 -31.19
N VAL A 208 -15.13 4.68 -31.54
CA VAL A 208 -14.86 4.19 -32.89
C VAL A 208 -16.04 3.35 -33.35
N ARG A 209 -16.51 3.60 -34.57
CA ARG A 209 -17.59 2.82 -35.19
C ARG A 209 -16.99 1.70 -36.04
N ASP A 210 -17.44 0.47 -35.83
CA ASP A 210 -17.01 -0.67 -36.64
C ASP A 210 -17.68 -0.70 -38.03
N ALA A 211 -17.29 -1.67 -38.85
CA ALA A 211 -17.82 -1.86 -40.20
C ALA A 211 -19.32 -2.25 -40.21
N GLN A 212 -19.85 -2.70 -39.07
CA GLN A 212 -21.24 -3.09 -38.86
C GLN A 212 -22.08 -1.93 -38.30
N GLY A 213 -21.48 -0.76 -38.07
CA GLY A 213 -22.17 0.42 -37.54
C GLY A 213 -22.33 0.43 -36.02
N LYS A 214 -21.69 -0.50 -35.30
CA LYS A 214 -21.69 -0.53 -33.83
C LYS A 214 -20.60 0.37 -33.29
N ASP A 215 -20.94 1.19 -32.30
CA ASP A 215 -19.99 2.05 -31.60
C ASP A 215 -19.24 1.24 -30.53
N HIS A 216 -17.93 1.43 -30.48
CA HIS A 216 -17.00 0.85 -29.51
C HIS A 216 -16.23 1.97 -28.82
N GLU A 217 -15.92 1.79 -27.54
CA GLU A 217 -15.12 2.76 -26.79
C GLU A 217 -13.70 2.22 -26.62
N LEU A 218 -12.72 2.90 -27.20
CA LEU A 218 -11.31 2.57 -27.05
C LEU A 218 -10.70 3.45 -25.97
N HIS A 219 -10.30 2.83 -24.87
CA HIS A 219 -9.55 3.49 -23.80
C HIS A 219 -8.05 3.28 -24.00
N TYR A 220 -7.27 4.34 -23.85
CA TYR A 220 -5.82 4.27 -23.84
C TYR A 220 -5.26 5.09 -22.67
N ARG A 221 -4.22 4.54 -22.04
CA ARG A 221 -3.54 5.12 -20.89
C ARG A 221 -2.03 4.98 -21.02
N HIS A 222 -1.29 5.78 -20.26
CA HIS A 222 0.14 5.56 -20.07
C HIS A 222 0.38 4.18 -19.43
N THR A 223 1.50 3.56 -19.77
CA THR A 223 1.86 2.26 -19.17
C THR A 223 2.14 2.47 -17.69
N ILE A 224 1.38 1.79 -16.83
CA ILE A 224 1.61 1.78 -15.40
C ILE A 224 2.80 0.86 -15.12
N CYS A 225 3.81 1.39 -14.44
CA CYS A 225 4.93 0.58 -14.01
C CYS A 225 4.54 -0.19 -12.74
N HIS A 226 4.41 -1.50 -12.88
CA HIS A 226 4.16 -2.38 -11.74
C HIS A 226 5.51 -2.78 -11.14
N PRO A 227 5.77 -2.51 -9.86
CA PRO A 227 6.93 -3.04 -9.17
C PRO A 227 6.80 -4.55 -8.99
N THR A 228 7.02 -5.34 -10.05
CA THR A 228 7.08 -6.80 -9.97
C THR A 228 8.41 -7.23 -9.35
N PHE A 229 8.43 -8.43 -8.73
CA PHE A 229 9.56 -9.00 -7.97
C PHE A 229 10.92 -9.00 -8.68
N MET A 230 10.97 -8.79 -10.00
CA MET A 230 12.13 -9.09 -10.83
C MET A 230 12.74 -7.87 -11.52
N VAL A 231 12.14 -6.69 -11.42
CA VAL A 231 12.72 -5.49 -12.02
C VAL A 231 13.39 -4.69 -10.92
N ALA A 232 14.71 -4.65 -10.94
CA ALA A 232 15.47 -3.57 -10.32
C ALA A 232 15.07 -2.29 -11.05
N ASP A 233 13.91 -1.75 -10.71
CA ASP A 233 13.41 -0.56 -11.35
C ASP A 233 14.02 0.65 -10.66
N ASP A 234 14.79 1.43 -11.42
CA ASP A 234 15.32 2.70 -10.98
C ASP A 234 14.20 3.68 -10.57
N ASN A 235 12.97 3.44 -11.06
CA ASN A 235 11.79 4.27 -10.82
C ASN A 235 10.99 3.91 -9.56
N VAL A 236 11.34 2.83 -8.85
CA VAL A 236 10.67 2.45 -7.60
C VAL A 236 11.71 2.36 -6.48
N PRO A 237 12.15 3.52 -5.98
CA PRO A 237 13.39 3.59 -5.24
C PRO A 237 13.33 2.79 -3.92
N VAL A 238 12.14 2.60 -3.32
CA VAL A 238 11.94 1.86 -2.06
C VAL A 238 12.67 0.51 -2.06
N TRP A 239 12.71 -0.20 -3.19
CA TRP A 239 13.32 -1.52 -3.33
C TRP A 239 14.84 -1.58 -3.24
N LYS A 240 15.53 -0.43 -3.35
CA LYS A 240 17.01 -0.38 -3.32
C LYS A 240 17.60 -0.40 -1.90
N ARG A 241 16.77 -0.40 -0.85
CA ARG A 241 17.24 -0.49 0.55
C ARG A 241 17.21 -1.94 1.01
N ALA A 242 18.31 -2.41 1.57
CA ALA A 242 18.44 -3.79 2.10
C ALA A 242 17.34 -4.16 3.11
N TRP A 243 16.82 -3.18 3.86
CA TRP A 243 15.74 -3.38 4.82
C TRP A 243 14.38 -3.63 4.16
N VAL A 244 14.03 -2.86 3.12
CA VAL A 244 12.76 -3.00 2.39
C VAL A 244 12.61 -4.39 1.74
N PHE A 245 13.72 -5.05 1.42
CA PHE A 245 13.69 -6.43 0.95
C PHE A 245 13.15 -7.40 2.01
N GLN A 246 13.53 -7.25 3.28
CA GLN A 246 12.97 -8.05 4.38
C GLN A 246 11.51 -7.69 4.63
N GLU A 247 11.18 -6.40 4.60
CA GLU A 247 9.81 -5.90 4.79
C GLU A 247 8.84 -6.50 3.75
N ARG A 248 9.28 -6.57 2.48
CA ARG A 248 8.52 -7.13 1.36
C ARG A 248 8.48 -8.66 1.34
N LEU A 249 9.59 -9.33 1.62
CA LEU A 249 9.64 -10.79 1.60
C LEU A 249 8.86 -11.43 2.75
N LEU A 250 8.82 -10.77 3.91
CA LEU A 250 8.31 -11.38 5.12
C LEU A 250 6.84 -11.04 5.37
N SER A 251 6.35 -9.90 4.88
CA SER A 251 4.94 -9.54 5.01
C SER A 251 4.03 -10.49 4.23
N HIS A 252 3.02 -11.03 4.91
CA HIS A 252 2.01 -11.90 4.26
C HIS A 252 1.09 -11.13 3.31
N ARG A 253 0.90 -9.82 3.56
CA ARG A 253 0.04 -8.93 2.77
C ARG A 253 0.67 -7.55 2.68
N LEU A 254 0.92 -7.10 1.46
CA LEU A 254 1.36 -5.76 1.12
C LEU A 254 0.26 -5.07 0.33
N LEU A 255 -0.11 -3.89 0.80
CA LEU A 255 -0.88 -2.93 0.01
C LEU A 255 0.05 -1.80 -0.39
N VAL A 256 0.38 -1.75 -1.68
CA VAL A 256 1.34 -0.82 -2.23
C VAL A 256 0.61 0.36 -2.83
N PHE A 257 0.92 1.55 -2.32
CA PHE A 257 0.50 2.84 -2.84
C PHE A 257 1.52 3.27 -3.88
N GLY A 258 1.17 3.04 -5.15
CA GLY A 258 1.94 3.47 -6.31
C GLY A 258 1.60 4.89 -6.73
N ALA A 259 2.41 5.43 -7.65
CA ALA A 259 2.15 6.74 -8.23
C ALA A 259 0.84 6.77 -9.04
N ASP A 260 0.46 5.65 -9.66
CA ASP A 260 -0.68 5.60 -10.59
C ASP A 260 -1.86 4.76 -10.08
N GLU A 261 -1.63 3.80 -9.17
CA GLU A 261 -2.63 2.86 -8.69
C GLU A 261 -2.25 2.22 -7.35
N LEU A 262 -3.21 1.52 -6.74
CA LEU A 262 -2.92 0.51 -5.72
C LEU A 262 -2.46 -0.82 -6.35
N SER A 263 -1.59 -1.54 -5.65
CA SER A 263 -1.35 -2.95 -5.93
C SER A 263 -1.32 -3.76 -4.65
N TRP A 264 -1.65 -5.04 -4.79
CA TRP A 264 -1.72 -6.00 -3.71
C TRP A 264 -0.75 -7.13 -3.95
N GLN A 265 -0.03 -7.51 -2.90
CA GLN A 265 0.83 -8.67 -2.91
C GLN A 265 0.60 -9.48 -1.64
N CYS A 266 0.41 -10.78 -1.80
CA CYS A 266 0.43 -11.74 -0.69
C CYS A 266 1.32 -12.93 -1.07
N THR A 267 1.51 -13.86 -0.14
CA THR A 267 2.46 -14.99 -0.30
C THR A 267 2.29 -15.79 -1.60
N GLY A 268 1.07 -15.85 -2.16
CA GLY A 268 0.80 -16.62 -3.39
C GLY A 268 0.28 -15.81 -4.59
N HIS A 269 -0.07 -14.53 -4.42
CA HIS A 269 -0.77 -13.78 -5.46
C HIS A 269 -0.35 -12.32 -5.51
N HIS A 270 -0.36 -11.77 -6.72
CA HIS A 270 -0.14 -10.36 -7.01
C HIS A 270 -1.31 -9.82 -7.82
N LYS A 271 -1.86 -8.68 -7.41
CA LYS A 271 -2.94 -7.98 -8.10
C LYS A 271 -2.59 -6.51 -8.23
N CYS A 272 -3.07 -5.88 -9.28
CA CYS A 272 -3.03 -4.44 -9.49
C CYS A 272 -4.45 -3.99 -9.82
N GLU A 273 -4.70 -2.69 -9.82
CA GLU A 273 -6.01 -2.16 -10.17
C GLU A 273 -6.37 -2.32 -11.65
N CYS A 274 -5.40 -2.72 -12.49
CA CYS A 274 -5.33 -2.44 -13.92
C CYS A 274 -5.49 -3.62 -14.87
#